data_AF-A0A959TI74-F1
#
_entry.id   AF-A0A959TI74-F1
#
_cell.length_a   1.000
_cell.length_b   1.000
_cell.length_c   1.000
_cell.angle_alpha   90.00
_cell.angle_beta   90.00
_cell.angle_gamma   90.00
#
_symmetry.space_group_name_H-M   'P 1'
#
loop_
_entity.id
_entity.type
_entity.pdbx_description
1 polymer ?
#
loop_
_entity_poly.entity_id
_entity_poly.type
_entity_poly.pdbx_seq_one_letter_code
_entity_poly.pdbx_strand_id
1 'polypeptide(L)'
;PLIMKAPIRHKSLREHLVSLGRTYLLFEGGKAGSLDEDAIREAHRGITRVMLHLGLWSGSPDTERGAVRVEASKWVRAPHAGLFHPLVENGSHVVEGMVLGSVTDPYGELAHQVKASFGGYVLCVNTAPVVNQGDALFHVAY
;
A
#
# COMPACT_ATOMS: atom_id res chain seq x y z
N PRO A 1 6.16 -7.34 6.66
CA PRO A 1 6.32 -6.10 5.85
C PRO A 1 6.48 -6.45 4.37
N LEU A 2 5.93 -5.65 3.47
CA LEU A 2 6.11 -5.78 2.02
C LEU A 2 7.24 -4.85 1.57
N ILE A 3 8.16 -5.35 0.75
CA ILE A 3 9.29 -4.58 0.23
C ILE A 3 9.21 -4.58 -1.30
N MET A 4 9.24 -3.40 -1.88
CA MET A 4 9.20 -3.19 -3.33
C MET A 4 10.26 -2.19 -3.76
N LYS A 5 10.89 -2.44 -4.91
CA LYS A 5 11.73 -1.43 -5.58
C LYS A 5 10.84 -0.50 -6.41
N ALA A 6 10.38 0.59 -5.79
CA ALA A 6 9.56 1.58 -6.48
C ALA A 6 10.37 2.37 -7.53
N PRO A 7 9.80 2.69 -8.71
CA PRO A 7 10.46 3.55 -9.69
C PRO A 7 10.66 4.97 -9.15
N ILE A 8 11.73 5.63 -9.61
CA ILE A 8 12.00 7.04 -9.30
C ILE A 8 10.98 7.90 -10.03
N ARG A 9 10.35 8.83 -9.30
CA ARG A 9 9.42 9.81 -9.87
C ARG A 9 10.15 11.13 -10.08
N HIS A 10 10.01 11.71 -11.27
CA HIS A 10 10.55 13.02 -11.59
C HIS A 10 9.99 14.10 -10.64
N LYS A 11 10.84 15.05 -10.21
CA LYS A 11 10.54 16.11 -9.23
C LYS A 11 10.16 15.58 -7.85
N SER A 12 10.61 14.38 -7.47
CA SER A 12 10.40 13.83 -6.13
C SER A 12 11.62 14.02 -5.24
N LEU A 13 11.40 14.01 -3.92
CA LEU A 13 12.49 13.94 -2.94
C LEU A 13 13.41 12.72 -3.18
N ARG A 14 12.85 11.60 -3.64
CA ARG A 14 13.61 10.38 -3.95
C ARG A 14 14.62 10.62 -5.08
N GLU A 15 14.20 11.29 -6.15
CA GLU A 15 15.08 11.67 -7.26
C GLU A 15 16.23 12.55 -6.78
N HIS A 16 15.93 13.55 -5.96
CA HIS A 16 16.94 14.45 -5.41
C HIS A 16 17.94 13.73 -4.50
N LEU A 17 17.49 12.83 -3.62
CA LEU A 17 18.38 12.05 -2.77
C LEU A 17 19.29 11.14 -3.60
N VAL A 18 18.76 10.50 -4.64
CA VAL A 18 19.55 9.66 -5.55
C VAL A 18 20.58 10.48 -6.32
N SER A 19 20.23 11.68 -6.80
CA SER A 19 21.18 12.53 -7.52
C SER A 19 22.35 13.01 -6.66
N LEU A 20 22.15 13.08 -5.33
CA LEU A 20 23.20 13.33 -4.34
C LEU A 20 23.97 12.07 -3.91
N GLY A 21 23.72 10.91 -4.52
CA GLY A 21 24.33 9.63 -4.15
C GLY A 21 23.91 9.13 -2.77
N ARG A 22 22.77 9.58 -2.24
CA ARG A 22 22.27 9.18 -0.92
C ARG A 22 21.35 7.97 -1.04
N THR A 23 21.52 7.04 -0.10
CA THR A 23 20.60 5.91 0.05
C THR A 23 19.35 6.37 0.78
N TYR A 24 18.18 5.92 0.35
CA TYR A 24 16.92 6.19 1.01
C TYR A 24 16.13 4.90 1.21
N LEU A 25 15.31 4.88 2.26
CA LEU A 25 14.27 3.88 2.49
C LEU A 25 12.99 4.64 2.76
N LEU A 26 11.92 4.29 2.06
CA LEU A 26 10.61 4.87 2.29
C LEU A 26 9.75 3.89 3.09
N PHE A 27 9.12 4.41 4.14
CA PHE A 27 8.08 3.72 4.88
C PHE A 27 6.72 4.31 4.49
N GLU A 28 5.77 3.44 4.14
CA GLU A 28 4.36 3.79 3.97
C GLU A 28 3.55 2.91 4.93
N GLY A 29 2.70 3.54 5.75
CA GLY A 29 1.88 2.85 6.74
C GLY A 29 0.84 3.78 7.34
N GLY A 30 -0.30 3.21 7.75
CA GLY A 30 -1.43 3.96 8.28
C GLY A 30 -2.19 4.78 7.23
N LYS A 31 -3.00 5.74 7.71
CA LYS A 31 -3.86 6.61 6.89
C LYS A 31 -3.70 8.06 7.29
N ALA A 32 -3.84 8.98 6.33
CA ALA A 32 -3.87 10.40 6.59
C ALA A 32 -4.98 10.79 7.60
N GLY A 33 -4.63 11.66 8.55
CA GLY A 33 -5.58 12.16 9.57
C GLY A 33 -5.98 11.14 10.64
N SER A 34 -5.26 10.02 10.77
CA SER A 34 -5.53 8.99 11.76
C SER A 34 -4.21 8.49 12.38
N LEU A 35 -4.26 8.10 13.65
CA LEU A 35 -3.17 7.39 14.32
C LEU A 35 -3.43 5.89 14.22
N ASP A 36 -2.46 5.19 13.64
CA ASP A 36 -2.46 3.73 13.52
C ASP A 36 -1.31 3.19 14.39
N GLU A 37 -1.66 2.62 15.54
CA GLU A 37 -0.71 2.11 16.53
C GLU A 37 0.19 1.00 15.98
N ASP A 38 -0.31 0.20 15.04
CA ASP A 38 0.47 -0.86 14.42
C ASP A 38 1.46 -0.27 13.43
N ALA A 39 1.04 0.70 12.61
CA ALA A 39 1.93 1.43 11.72
C ALA A 39 3.02 2.20 12.48
N ILE A 40 2.68 2.86 13.59
CA ILE A 40 3.62 3.59 14.46
C ILE A 40 4.65 2.62 15.05
N ARG A 41 4.20 1.48 15.58
CA ARG A 41 5.06 0.46 16.16
C ARG A 41 6.02 -0.12 15.14
N GLU A 42 5.54 -0.43 13.94
CA GLU A 42 6.38 -0.94 12.85
C GLU A 42 7.35 0.12 12.33
N ALA A 43 6.95 1.40 12.24
CA ALA A 43 7.84 2.50 11.90
C ALA A 43 8.97 2.65 12.94
N HIS A 44 8.63 2.63 14.23
CA HIS A 44 9.59 2.71 15.33
C HIS A 44 10.60 1.55 15.29
N ARG A 45 10.11 0.32 15.14
CA ARG A 45 10.97 -0.87 14.97
C ARG A 45 11.88 -0.75 13.75
N GLY A 46 11.35 -0.28 12.63
CA GLY A 46 12.08 -0.07 11.38
C GLY A 46 13.22 0.93 11.54
N ILE A 47 12.94 2.12 12.10
CA ILE A 47 13.96 3.16 12.27
C ILE A 47 15.03 2.75 13.27
N THR A 48 14.68 2.07 14.37
CA THR A 48 15.67 1.55 15.33
C THR A 48 16.62 0.55 14.66
N ARG A 49 16.11 -0.36 13.81
CA ARG A 49 16.97 -1.30 13.06
C ARG A 49 17.91 -0.58 12.10
N VAL A 50 17.43 0.47 11.42
CA VAL A 50 18.28 1.29 10.54
C VAL A 50 19.36 2.01 11.35
N MET A 51 19.00 2.64 12.47
CA MET A 51 19.96 3.32 13.33
C MET A 51 21.01 2.35 13.91
N LEU A 52 20.60 1.15 14.33
CA LEU A 52 21.51 0.08 14.76
C LEU A 52 22.49 -0.32 13.65
N HIS A 53 21.98 -0.57 12.44
CA HIS A 53 22.81 -0.93 11.28
C HIS A 53 23.84 0.16 10.94
N LEU A 54 23.47 1.43 11.12
CA LEU A 54 24.34 2.59 10.89
C LEU A 54 25.27 2.92 12.07
N GLY A 55 25.19 2.19 13.20
CA GLY A 55 25.98 2.48 14.41
C GLY A 55 25.54 3.74 15.16
N LEU A 56 24.32 4.24 14.92
CA LEU A 56 23.74 5.43 15.54
C LEU A 56 22.96 5.13 16.83
N TRP A 57 22.83 3.86 17.20
CA TRP A 57 22.09 3.40 18.36
C TRP A 57 22.80 2.18 18.97
N SER A 58 22.66 1.97 20.28
CA SER A 58 23.35 0.92 21.05
C SER A 58 22.40 -0.09 21.72
N GLY A 59 21.11 -0.06 21.37
CA GLY A 59 20.11 -1.01 21.86
C GLY A 59 20.27 -2.42 21.28
N SER A 60 19.44 -3.35 21.75
CA SER A 60 19.35 -4.69 21.16
C SER A 60 18.51 -4.66 19.88
N PRO A 61 18.86 -5.47 18.86
CA PRO A 61 18.03 -5.61 17.67
C PRO A 61 16.68 -6.23 18.06
N ASP A 62 15.59 -5.67 17.54
CA ASP A 62 14.29 -6.34 17.59
C ASP A 62 14.39 -7.67 16.82
N THR A 63 13.62 -8.66 17.24
CA THR A 63 13.51 -9.96 16.55
C THR A 63 13.24 -9.77 15.06
N GLU A 64 14.08 -10.37 14.22
CA GLU A 64 13.89 -10.35 12.78
C GLU A 64 12.57 -11.04 12.41
N ARG A 65 11.69 -10.30 11.75
CA ARG A 65 10.51 -10.85 11.09
C ARG A 65 10.79 -10.91 9.59
N GLY A 66 10.34 -11.98 8.95
CA GLY A 66 10.42 -12.10 7.50
C GLY A 66 9.76 -10.93 6.78
N ALA A 67 10.31 -10.58 5.62
CA ALA A 67 9.73 -9.60 4.70
C ALA A 67 9.39 -10.30 3.38
N VAL A 68 8.25 -9.93 2.80
CA VAL A 68 7.83 -10.41 1.49
C VAL A 68 8.31 -9.40 0.46
N ARG A 69 9.10 -9.85 -0.51
CA ARG A 69 9.53 -9.03 -1.65
C ARG A 69 8.50 -9.15 -2.76
N VAL A 70 8.12 -8.01 -3.32
CA VAL A 70 7.22 -7.90 -4.47
C VAL A 70 7.94 -7.11 -5.56
N GLU A 71 7.73 -7.52 -6.81
CA GLU A 71 8.49 -6.99 -7.95
C GLU A 71 7.75 -5.85 -8.63
N ALA A 72 6.42 -5.92 -8.66
CA ALA A 72 5.58 -4.95 -9.33
C ALA A 72 4.32 -4.63 -8.52
N SER A 73 3.64 -3.57 -8.94
CA SER A 73 2.32 -3.25 -8.40
C SER A 73 1.49 -2.49 -9.43
N LYS A 74 0.17 -2.64 -9.35
CA LYS A 74 -0.78 -1.97 -10.25
C LYS A 74 -2.03 -1.53 -9.51
N TRP A 75 -2.61 -0.44 -9.97
CA TRP A 75 -3.90 0.04 -9.49
C TRP A 75 -5.05 -0.68 -10.20
N VAL A 76 -5.94 -1.28 -9.43
CA VAL A 76 -7.28 -1.68 -9.87
C VAL A 76 -8.16 -0.44 -9.82
N ARG A 77 -8.84 -0.15 -10.93
CA ARG A 77 -9.58 1.10 -11.14
C ARG A 77 -11.09 0.88 -11.10
N ALA A 78 -11.81 1.92 -10.71
CA ALA A 78 -13.27 1.93 -10.70
C ALA A 78 -13.82 1.78 -12.14
N PRO A 79 -14.65 0.77 -12.42
CA PRO A 79 -15.23 0.59 -13.75
C PRO A 79 -16.29 1.65 -14.07
N HIS A 80 -16.98 2.15 -13.03
CA HIS A 80 -18.06 3.15 -13.11
C HIS A 80 -18.00 4.09 -11.91
N ALA A 81 -18.70 5.23 -12.01
CA ALA A 81 -18.93 6.10 -10.86
C ALA A 81 -20.04 5.53 -9.97
N GLY A 82 -19.97 5.76 -8.66
CA GLY A 82 -20.99 5.29 -7.72
C GLY A 82 -20.50 5.17 -6.28
N LEU A 83 -21.23 4.39 -5.48
CA LEU A 83 -20.89 4.06 -4.10
C LEU A 83 -19.94 2.87 -4.07
N PHE A 84 -18.77 3.03 -3.48
CA PHE A 84 -17.75 2.00 -3.42
C PHE A 84 -17.82 1.19 -2.13
N HIS A 85 -17.89 -0.14 -2.27
CA HIS A 85 -17.96 -1.09 -1.17
C HIS A 85 -16.77 -2.06 -1.26
N PRO A 86 -15.67 -1.80 -0.54
CA PRO A 86 -14.55 -2.74 -0.49
C PRO A 86 -14.92 -4.00 0.29
N LEU A 87 -14.46 -5.16 -0.17
CA LEU A 87 -14.61 -6.47 0.48
C LEU A 87 -13.28 -7.03 1.02
N VAL A 88 -12.17 -6.37 0.72
CA VAL A 88 -10.83 -6.73 1.18
C VAL A 88 -10.16 -5.54 1.85
N GLU A 89 -9.25 -5.84 2.77
CA GLU A 89 -8.52 -4.85 3.56
C GLU A 89 -7.06 -4.74 3.13
N ASN A 90 -6.38 -3.68 3.57
CA ASN A 90 -4.92 -3.55 3.41
C ASN A 90 -4.21 -4.78 4.00
N GLY A 91 -3.22 -5.30 3.28
CA GLY A 91 -2.48 -6.51 3.66
C GLY A 91 -3.11 -7.83 3.23
N SER A 92 -4.35 -7.82 2.72
CA SER A 92 -5.01 -9.04 2.23
C SER A 92 -4.24 -9.69 1.08
N HIS A 93 -4.11 -11.01 1.10
CA HIS A 93 -3.65 -11.79 -0.05
C HIS A 93 -4.84 -12.09 -0.98
N VAL A 94 -4.68 -11.84 -2.28
CA VAL A 94 -5.72 -12.00 -3.29
C VAL A 94 -5.23 -12.86 -4.43
N VAL A 95 -6.14 -13.51 -5.14
CA VAL A 95 -5.84 -14.32 -6.34
C VAL A 95 -6.54 -13.72 -7.56
N GLU A 96 -6.03 -14.02 -8.76
CA GLU A 96 -6.65 -13.57 -10.00
C GLU A 96 -8.13 -13.96 -10.07
N GLY A 97 -8.98 -13.03 -10.51
CA GLY A 97 -10.43 -13.23 -10.60
C GLY A 97 -11.19 -13.06 -9.28
N MET A 98 -10.51 -12.99 -8.13
CA MET A 98 -11.14 -12.75 -6.82
C MET A 98 -11.87 -11.39 -6.82
N VAL A 99 -13.08 -11.36 -6.28
CA VAL A 99 -13.85 -10.11 -6.09
C VAL A 99 -13.24 -9.33 -4.93
N LEU A 100 -12.80 -8.11 -5.20
CA LEU A 100 -12.18 -7.20 -4.22
C LEU A 100 -13.20 -6.24 -3.60
N GLY A 101 -14.28 -5.96 -4.32
CA GLY A 101 -15.31 -5.02 -3.91
C GLY A 101 -16.38 -4.86 -4.99
N SER A 102 -17.27 -3.90 -4.80
CA SER A 102 -18.28 -3.50 -5.79
C SER A 102 -18.45 -1.98 -5.83
N VAL A 103 -18.92 -1.49 -6.97
CA VAL A 103 -19.43 -0.13 -7.11
C VAL A 103 -20.92 -0.21 -7.42
N THR A 104 -21.75 0.49 -6.65
CA THR A 104 -23.20 0.49 -6.81
C THR A 104 -23.79 1.86 -7.13
N ASP A 105 -25.01 1.89 -7.63
CA ASP A 105 -25.83 3.09 -7.58
C ASP A 105 -26.26 3.42 -6.12
N PRO A 106 -26.88 4.59 -5.87
CA PRO A 106 -27.32 4.99 -4.52
C PRO A 106 -28.40 4.09 -3.90
N TYR A 107 -29.13 3.31 -4.71
CA TYR A 107 -30.19 2.40 -4.27
C TYR A 107 -29.68 0.97 -4.07
N GLY A 108 -28.47 0.66 -4.52
CA GLY A 108 -27.83 -0.66 -4.45
C GLY A 108 -28.30 -1.63 -5.54
N GLU A 109 -29.05 -1.17 -6.55
CA GLU A 109 -29.69 -2.06 -7.53
C GLU A 109 -28.72 -2.51 -8.62
N LEU A 110 -27.91 -1.59 -9.14
CA LEU A 110 -26.80 -1.90 -10.05
C LEU A 110 -25.53 -2.14 -9.24
N ALA A 111 -24.89 -3.30 -9.44
CA ALA A 111 -23.64 -3.65 -8.76
C ALA A 111 -22.56 -4.11 -9.77
N HIS A 112 -21.53 -3.29 -9.92
CA HIS A 112 -20.36 -3.60 -10.74
C HIS A 112 -19.28 -4.22 -9.86
N GLN A 113 -19.01 -5.51 -10.05
CA GLN A 113 -17.93 -6.20 -9.33
C GLN A 113 -16.55 -5.69 -9.78
N VAL A 114 -15.71 -5.41 -8.79
CA VAL A 114 -14.30 -5.07 -8.99
C VAL A 114 -13.47 -6.32 -8.68
N LYS A 115 -12.77 -6.85 -9.68
CA LYS A 115 -12.01 -8.11 -9.56
C LYS A 115 -10.50 -7.87 -9.63
N ALA A 116 -9.73 -8.71 -8.95
CA ALA A 116 -8.29 -8.75 -9.07
C ALA A 116 -7.88 -9.23 -10.47
N SER A 117 -7.02 -8.47 -11.15
CA SER A 117 -6.47 -8.86 -12.45
C SER A 117 -5.26 -9.80 -12.35
N PHE A 118 -4.75 -10.03 -11.14
CA PHE A 118 -3.61 -10.90 -10.83
C PHE A 118 -3.60 -11.20 -9.33
N GLY A 119 -2.92 -12.26 -8.91
CA GLY A 119 -2.72 -12.58 -7.49
C GLY A 119 -1.61 -11.75 -6.86
N GLY A 120 -1.70 -11.49 -5.55
CA GLY A 120 -0.74 -10.67 -4.82
C GLY A 120 -1.25 -10.17 -3.49
N TYR A 121 -0.70 -9.06 -3.01
CA TYR A 121 -1.07 -8.41 -1.75
C TYR A 121 -1.66 -7.01 -1.98
N VAL A 122 -2.75 -6.70 -1.28
CA VAL A 122 -3.36 -5.37 -1.31
C VAL A 122 -2.51 -4.40 -0.47
N LEU A 123 -1.90 -3.41 -1.10
CA LEU A 123 -1.12 -2.35 -0.44
C LEU A 123 -1.98 -1.21 0.08
N CYS A 124 -3.01 -0.84 -0.70
CA CYS A 124 -3.85 0.32 -0.40
C CYS A 124 -5.28 0.07 -0.89
N VAL A 125 -6.25 0.37 -0.04
CA VAL A 125 -7.69 0.39 -0.32
C VAL A 125 -8.18 1.83 -0.26
N ASN A 126 -8.91 2.27 -1.28
CA ASN A 126 -9.55 3.57 -1.28
C ASN A 126 -10.66 3.61 -0.22
N THR A 127 -10.65 4.63 0.63
CA THR A 127 -11.64 4.79 1.70
C THR A 127 -12.73 5.81 1.38
N ALA A 128 -12.73 6.39 0.17
CA ALA A 128 -13.77 7.30 -0.27
C ALA A 128 -15.05 6.48 -0.54
N PRO A 129 -16.20 6.87 0.04
CA PRO A 129 -17.46 6.15 -0.17
C PRO A 129 -18.03 6.39 -1.57
N VAL A 130 -17.70 7.52 -2.20
CA VAL A 130 -18.12 7.88 -3.56
C VAL A 130 -16.89 7.93 -4.45
N VAL A 131 -16.95 7.27 -5.60
CA VAL A 131 -15.87 7.19 -6.58
C VAL A 131 -16.36 7.54 -7.97
N ASN A 132 -15.46 8.04 -8.80
CA ASN A 132 -15.66 8.26 -10.23
C ASN A 132 -15.06 7.11 -11.04
N GLN A 133 -15.52 6.95 -12.28
CA GLN A 133 -14.90 6.03 -13.22
C GLN A 133 -13.41 6.35 -13.40
N GLY A 134 -12.56 5.34 -13.28
CA GLY A 134 -11.10 5.47 -13.36
C GLY A 134 -10.39 5.79 -12.04
N ASP A 135 -11.13 6.06 -10.95
CA ASP A 135 -10.53 6.26 -9.64
C ASP A 135 -9.75 5.02 -9.19
N ALA A 136 -8.65 5.25 -8.48
CA ALA A 136 -7.86 4.19 -7.88
C ALA A 136 -8.64 3.56 -6.73
N LEU A 137 -8.97 2.27 -6.82
CA LEU A 137 -9.70 1.54 -5.78
C LEU A 137 -8.78 0.69 -4.91
N PHE A 138 -7.93 -0.10 -5.56
CA PHE A 138 -6.98 -0.98 -4.87
C PHE A 138 -5.61 -0.87 -5.50
N HIS A 139 -4.56 -0.74 -4.69
CA HIS A 139 -3.19 -0.91 -5.14
C HIS A 139 -2.76 -2.33 -4.79
N VAL A 140 -2.49 -3.18 -5.78
CA VAL A 140 -2.12 -4.58 -5.56
C VAL A 140 -0.69 -4.80 -6.03
N ALA A 141 0.12 -5.44 -5.19
CA ALA A 141 1.51 -5.79 -5.48
C ALA A 141 1.72 -7.30 -5.64
N TYR A 142 2.60 -7.69 -6.54
CA TYR A 142 2.83 -9.06 -6.99
C TYR A 142 4.29 -9.28 -7.39
#